data_AF-A0A0U3RA23-F1
#
_entry.id   AF-A0A0U3RA23-F1
#
_cell.length_a   1.000
_cell.length_b   1.000
_cell.length_c   1.000
_cell.angle_alpha   90.00
_cell.angle_beta   90.00
_cell.angle_gamma   90.00
#
_symmetry.space_group_name_H-M   'P 1'
#
loop_
_entity.id
_entity.type
_entity.pdbx_description
1 polymer ?
#
loop_
_entity_poly.entity_id
_entity_poly.type
_entity_poly.pdbx_seq_one_letter_code
_entity_poly.pdbx_strand_id
1 'polypeptide(L)'
;MNNRVQTWHDKHKASLTRGQRAADVMRNGMGSWPFVGSFIGFMLIWAAINTLALANNAWDPYPYILLNLLLSMLAGLQGAILLIAAKRQDAIAAAMAQHDYDTNVKAREEIELLLAINNQQLEILHDLRRLATAEGPDRDRSPGT
;
A
#
# COMPACT_ATOMS: atom_id res chain seq x y z
N MET A 1 29.12 -10.17 18.94
CA MET A 1 28.38 -10.94 17.91
C MET A 1 27.05 -10.22 17.68
N ASN A 2 26.93 -9.42 16.61
CA ASN A 2 25.74 -8.59 16.35
C ASN A 2 24.62 -9.45 15.76
N ASN A 3 23.64 -9.79 16.60
CA ASN A 3 22.43 -10.49 16.22
C ASN A 3 21.47 -9.49 15.55
N ARG A 4 21.61 -9.28 14.24
CA ARG A 4 20.63 -8.51 13.46
C ARG A 4 19.34 -9.33 13.39
N VAL A 5 18.31 -8.86 14.09
CA VAL A 5 16.95 -9.39 14.05
C VAL A 5 16.52 -9.46 12.58
N GLN A 6 16.42 -10.68 12.03
CA GLN A 6 15.88 -10.90 10.69
C GLN A 6 14.43 -10.44 10.69
N THR A 7 14.16 -9.31 10.07
CA THR A 7 12.79 -8.80 9.90
C THR A 7 12.08 -9.62 8.82
N TRP A 8 10.74 -9.71 8.91
CA TRP A 8 9.93 -10.47 7.95
C TRP A 8 10.14 -10.05 6.48
N HIS A 9 10.57 -8.80 6.26
CA HIS A 9 10.95 -8.25 4.96
C HIS A 9 12.13 -8.98 4.30
N ASP A 10 13.09 -9.50 5.07
CA ASP A 10 14.24 -10.23 4.53
C ASP A 10 13.89 -11.65 4.08
N LYS A 11 12.94 -12.31 4.77
CA LYS A 11 12.42 -13.62 4.36
C LYS A 11 11.58 -13.55 3.08
N HIS A 12 10.80 -12.47 2.90
CA HIS A 12 9.99 -12.28 1.69
C HIS A 12 10.83 -12.01 0.43
N LYS A 13 12.00 -11.38 0.55
CA LYS A 13 12.92 -11.20 -0.58
C LYS A 13 13.55 -12.51 -1.07
N ALA A 14 13.70 -13.51 -0.20
CA ALA A 14 14.27 -14.81 -0.52
C ALA A 14 13.25 -15.80 -1.12
N SER A 15 11.95 -15.58 -0.93
CA SER A 15 10.87 -16.41 -1.51
C SER A 15 10.29 -15.86 -2.81
N LEU A 16 10.83 -14.76 -3.34
CA LEU A 16 10.45 -14.26 -4.66
C LEU A 16 10.95 -15.24 -5.71
N THR A 17 10.02 -15.94 -6.36
CA THR A 17 10.31 -16.75 -7.54
C THR A 17 11.04 -15.91 -8.59
N ARG A 18 11.89 -16.52 -9.42
CA ARG A 18 12.64 -15.80 -10.48
C ARG A 18 11.71 -14.93 -11.35
N GLY A 19 10.45 -15.35 -11.52
CA GLY A 19 9.40 -14.58 -12.20
C GLY A 19 8.98 -13.30 -11.48
N GLN A 20 8.81 -13.32 -10.14
CA GLN A 20 8.43 -12.11 -9.39
C GLN A 20 9.55 -11.07 -9.38
N ARG A 21 10.82 -11.50 -9.30
CA ARG A 21 11.96 -10.60 -9.47
C ARG A 21 12.02 -9.98 -10.86
N ALA A 22 11.72 -10.75 -11.92
CA ALA A 22 11.64 -10.23 -13.28
C ALA A 22 10.48 -9.23 -13.43
N ALA A 23 9.32 -9.54 -12.85
CA ALA A 23 8.16 -8.66 -12.84
C ALA A 23 8.41 -7.33 -12.13
N ASP A 24 9.12 -7.32 -11.00
CA ASP A 24 9.49 -6.09 -10.30
C ASP A 24 10.46 -5.21 -11.10
N VAL A 25 11.43 -5.84 -11.79
CA VAL A 25 12.36 -5.13 -12.68
C VAL A 25 11.61 -4.56 -13.89
N MET A 26 10.69 -5.33 -14.48
CA MET A 26 9.83 -4.86 -15.57
C MET A 26 8.91 -3.71 -15.11
N ARG A 27 8.27 -3.82 -13.94
CA ARG A 27 7.40 -2.78 -13.37
C ARG A 27 8.16 -1.46 -13.17
N ASN A 28 9.36 -1.53 -12.59
CA ASN A 28 10.17 -0.35 -12.35
C ASN A 28 10.74 0.28 -13.64
N GLY A 29 11.11 -0.54 -14.62
CA GLY A 29 11.64 -0.06 -15.91
C GLY A 29 10.56 0.50 -16.85
N MET A 30 9.47 -0.23 -17.03
CA MET A 30 8.40 0.07 -17.98
C MET A 30 7.48 1.22 -17.52
N GLY A 31 7.41 1.49 -16.21
CA GLY A 31 6.64 2.60 -15.63
C GLY A 31 7.38 3.94 -15.55
N SER A 32 8.41 4.14 -16.37
CA SER A 32 9.28 5.33 -16.34
C SER A 32 9.10 6.19 -17.61
N TRP A 33 9.15 7.52 -17.45
CA TRP A 33 9.16 8.47 -18.56
C TRP A 33 10.22 8.20 -19.65
N PRO A 34 11.48 7.81 -19.33
CA PRO A 34 12.46 7.47 -20.36
C PRO A 34 12.11 6.19 -21.14
N PHE A 35 11.40 5.23 -20.54
CA PHE A 35 10.93 4.04 -21.27
C PHE A 35 9.89 4.41 -22.34
N VAL A 36 8.95 5.30 -22.01
CA VAL A 36 7.97 5.82 -22.98
C VAL A 36 8.70 6.52 -24.14
N GLY A 37 9.71 7.35 -23.85
CA GLY A 37 10.52 7.99 -24.87
C GLY A 37 11.29 7.01 -25.76
N SER A 38 11.89 5.96 -25.17
CA SER A 38 12.57 4.91 -25.92
C SER A 38 11.61 4.11 -26.80
N PHE A 39 10.39 3.85 -26.34
CA PHE A 39 9.37 3.13 -27.11
C PHE A 39 8.92 3.96 -28.32
N ILE A 40 8.69 5.27 -28.13
CA ILE A 40 8.37 6.20 -29.22
C ILE A 40 9.54 6.26 -30.22
N GLY A 41 10.78 6.38 -29.74
CA GLY A 41 11.97 6.40 -30.59
C GLY A 41 12.15 5.12 -31.41
N PHE A 42 11.98 3.95 -30.78
CA PHE A 42 12.01 2.66 -31.46
C PHE A 42 10.92 2.56 -32.53
N MET A 43 9.70 3.03 -32.23
CA MET A 43 8.60 3.06 -33.20
C MET A 43 8.88 3.98 -34.38
N LEU A 44 9.51 5.15 -34.16
CA LEU A 44 9.90 6.05 -35.25
C LEU A 44 10.97 5.41 -36.15
N ILE A 45 11.96 4.75 -35.56
CA ILE A 45 13.00 4.01 -36.31
C ILE A 45 12.35 2.88 -37.12
N TRP A 46 11.45 2.12 -36.50
CA TRP A 46 10.74 1.03 -37.16
C TRP A 46 9.83 1.51 -38.28
N ALA A 47 9.10 2.60 -38.06
CA ALA A 47 8.29 3.26 -39.07
C ALA A 47 9.15 3.72 -40.24
N ALA A 48 10.31 4.35 -39.99
CA ALA A 48 11.22 4.78 -41.04
C ALA A 48 11.77 3.60 -41.86
N ILE A 49 12.18 2.50 -41.21
CA ILE A 49 12.61 1.27 -41.89
C ILE A 49 11.49 0.69 -42.75
N ASN A 50 10.27 0.63 -42.21
CA ASN A 50 9.12 0.09 -42.91
C ASN A 50 8.72 0.98 -44.10
N THR A 51 8.70 2.31 -43.93
CA THR A 51 8.47 3.26 -45.02
C THR A 51 9.54 3.16 -46.11
N LEU A 52 10.83 3.05 -45.76
CA LEU A 52 11.92 2.90 -46.74
C LEU A 52 11.86 1.56 -47.48
N ALA A 53 11.50 0.47 -46.80
CA ALA A 53 11.37 -0.86 -47.40
C ALA A 53 10.12 -0.99 -48.29
N LEU A 54 9.02 -0.32 -47.94
CA LEU A 54 7.72 -0.44 -48.62
C LEU A 54 7.47 0.67 -49.66
N ALA A 55 8.20 1.80 -49.59
CA ALA A 55 8.13 2.89 -50.56
C ALA A 55 8.46 2.46 -51.99
N ASN A 56 9.15 1.33 -52.17
CA ASN A 56 9.48 0.82 -53.50
C ASN A 56 8.31 0.13 -54.22
N ASN A 57 7.18 -0.24 -53.57
CA ASN A 57 6.16 -1.00 -54.30
C ASN A 57 4.68 -0.93 -53.89
N ALA A 58 4.24 0.06 -53.12
CA ALA A 58 2.89 0.68 -53.24
C ALA A 58 2.58 1.50 -51.99
N TRP A 59 1.79 2.55 -52.18
CA TRP A 59 1.27 3.45 -51.15
C TRP A 59 0.13 2.78 -50.32
N ASP A 60 0.34 1.48 -50.01
CA ASP A 60 -0.41 0.48 -49.24
C ASP A 60 -1.38 -0.46 -50.02
N PRO A 61 -1.05 -1.77 -50.15
CA PRO A 61 -2.07 -2.81 -49.95
C PRO A 61 -1.63 -4.10 -49.21
N TYR A 62 -2.54 -4.50 -48.31
CA TYR A 62 -2.80 -5.76 -47.57
C TYR A 62 -1.83 -6.27 -46.48
N PRO A 63 -2.30 -6.46 -45.21
CA PRO A 63 -3.48 -5.91 -44.56
C PRO A 63 -3.03 -4.81 -43.57
N TYR A 64 -3.02 -3.56 -44.03
CA TYR A 64 -2.85 -2.36 -43.21
C TYR A 64 -1.63 -2.40 -42.25
N ILE A 65 -0.41 -2.42 -42.80
CA ILE A 65 0.81 -2.42 -41.98
C ILE A 65 0.84 -1.20 -41.03
N LEU A 66 0.36 -0.05 -41.51
CA LEU A 66 0.28 1.19 -40.75
C LEU A 66 -0.80 1.13 -39.66
N LEU A 67 -1.97 0.56 -39.96
CA LEU A 67 -3.05 0.39 -38.99
C LEU A 67 -2.63 -0.59 -37.89
N ASN A 68 -2.01 -1.72 -38.25
CA ASN A 68 -1.49 -2.69 -37.27
C ASN A 68 -0.38 -2.10 -36.38
N LEU A 69 0.49 -1.26 -36.94
CA LEU A 69 1.50 -0.54 -36.17
C LEU A 69 0.87 0.47 -35.21
N LEU A 70 -0.11 1.23 -35.68
CA LEU A 70 -0.85 2.20 -34.87
C LEU A 70 -1.66 1.52 -33.75
N LEU A 71 -2.30 0.40 -34.05
CA LEU A 71 -3.03 -0.41 -33.05
C LEU A 71 -2.09 -1.05 -32.02
N SER A 72 -0.91 -1.53 -32.44
CA SER A 72 0.12 -2.05 -31.53
C SER A 72 0.68 -0.95 -30.63
N MET A 73 0.85 0.25 -31.18
CA MET A 73 1.25 1.43 -30.40
C MET A 73 0.19 1.81 -29.38
N LEU A 74 -1.10 1.82 -29.76
CA LEU A 74 -2.21 2.06 -28.83
C LEU A 74 -2.19 1.05 -27.68
N ALA A 75 -2.02 -0.24 -27.99
CA ALA A 75 -1.96 -1.29 -26.98
C ALA A 75 -0.74 -1.16 -26.06
N GLY A 76 0.43 -0.82 -26.61
CA GLY A 76 1.64 -0.56 -25.82
C GLY A 76 1.51 0.66 -24.91
N LEU A 77 0.93 1.75 -25.42
CA LEU A 77 0.65 2.95 -24.65
C LEU A 77 -0.36 2.67 -23.53
N GLN A 78 -1.40 1.89 -23.81
CA GLN A 78 -2.36 1.43 -22.81
C GLN A 78 -1.68 0.64 -21.69
N GLY A 79 -0.79 -0.30 -22.03
CA GLY A 79 -0.02 -1.06 -21.05
C GLY A 79 0.89 -0.18 -20.18
N ALA A 80 1.56 0.80 -20.78
CA ALA A 80 2.41 1.75 -20.05
C ALA A 80 1.60 2.66 -19.11
N ILE A 81 0.47 3.21 -19.58
CA ILE A 81 -0.42 4.04 -18.77
C ILE A 81 -0.96 3.23 -17.59
N LEU A 82 -1.40 1.99 -17.83
CA LEU A 82 -1.87 1.08 -16.78
C LEU A 82 -0.79 0.86 -15.72
N LEU A 83 0.45 0.64 -16.14
CA LEU A 83 1.57 0.40 -15.24
C LEU A 83 1.97 1.64 -14.43
N ILE A 84 1.95 2.82 -15.05
CA ILE A 84 2.22 4.10 -14.36
C ILE A 84 1.10 4.39 -13.35
N ALA A 85 -0.15 4.16 -13.73
CA ALA A 85 -1.29 4.31 -12.85
C ALA A 85 -1.19 3.34 -11.65
N ALA A 86 -0.86 2.07 -11.91
CA ALA A 86 -0.64 1.07 -10.86
C ALA A 86 0.49 1.50 -9.91
N LYS A 87 1.65 1.92 -10.42
CA LYS A 87 2.78 2.39 -9.59
C LYS A 87 2.38 3.57 -8.68
N ARG A 88 1.58 4.51 -9.19
CA ARG A 88 1.07 5.64 -8.40
C ARG A 88 0.09 5.18 -7.33
N GLN A 89 -0.84 4.28 -7.66
CA GLN A 89 -1.79 3.75 -6.69
C GLN A 89 -1.09 2.95 -5.59
N ASP A 90 -0.10 2.12 -5.93
CA ASP A 90 0.70 1.38 -4.95
C ASP A 90 1.40 2.33 -3.96
N ALA A 91 1.96 3.44 -4.44
CA ALA A 91 2.61 4.43 -3.59
C ALA A 91 1.63 5.13 -2.64
N ILE A 92 0.43 5.48 -3.13
CA ILE A 92 -0.64 6.07 -2.31
C ILE A 92 -1.11 5.06 -1.27
N ALA A 93 -1.36 3.81 -1.67
CA ALA A 93 -1.79 2.74 -0.78
C ALA A 93 -0.77 2.48 0.33
N ALA A 94 0.54 2.50 0.02
CA ALA A 94 1.59 2.38 1.01
C ALA A 94 1.60 3.54 2.02
N ALA A 95 1.43 4.78 1.54
CA ALA A 95 1.35 5.95 2.41
C ALA A 95 0.11 5.92 3.32
N MET A 96 -1.04 5.52 2.77
CA MET A 96 -2.29 5.36 3.52
C MET A 96 -2.16 4.26 4.57
N ALA A 97 -1.56 3.12 4.22
CA ALA A 97 -1.32 2.03 5.17
C ALA A 97 -0.43 2.45 6.34
N GLN A 98 0.58 3.30 6.09
CA GLN A 98 1.41 3.85 7.18
C GLN A 98 0.60 4.78 8.09
N HIS A 99 -0.21 5.66 7.50
CA HIS A 99 -1.06 6.58 8.27
C HIS A 99 -2.11 5.83 9.11
N ASP A 100 -2.73 4.80 8.54
CA ASP A 100 -3.69 3.94 9.23
C ASP A 100 -3.01 3.17 10.37
N TYR A 101 -1.78 2.70 10.17
CA TYR A 101 -0.98 2.08 11.22
C TYR A 101 -0.73 3.04 12.39
N ASP A 102 -0.23 4.24 12.12
CA ASP A 102 0.07 5.23 13.15
C ASP A 102 -1.21 5.65 13.91
N THR A 103 -2.32 5.77 13.20
CA THR A 103 -3.63 6.08 13.81
C THR A 103 -4.12 4.94 14.69
N ASN A 104 -3.99 3.68 14.23
CA ASN A 104 -4.36 2.51 15.02
C ASN A 104 -3.51 2.36 16.29
N VAL A 105 -2.21 2.68 16.22
CA VAL A 105 -1.34 2.65 17.41
C VAL A 105 -1.79 3.69 18.43
N LYS A 106 -2.07 4.93 17.99
CA LYS A 106 -2.59 5.98 18.88
C LYS A 106 -3.95 5.62 19.47
N ALA A 107 -4.86 5.09 18.65
CA ALA A 107 -6.16 4.64 19.12
C ALA A 107 -6.03 3.53 20.17
N ARG A 108 -5.05 2.63 20.01
CA ARG A 108 -4.75 1.61 21.01
C ARG A 108 -4.27 2.22 22.32
N GLU A 109 -3.36 3.20 22.29
CA GLU A 109 -2.90 3.91 23.49
C GLU A 109 -4.06 4.61 24.22
N GLU A 110 -4.94 5.28 23.46
CA GLU A 110 -6.15 5.92 24.01
C GLU A 110 -7.09 4.90 24.67
N ILE A 111 -7.31 3.73 24.05
CA ILE A 111 -8.12 2.66 24.62
C ILE A 111 -7.50 2.13 25.92
N GLU A 112 -6.18 1.92 25.95
CA GLU A 112 -5.47 1.46 27.15
C GLU A 112 -5.60 2.48 28.30
N LEU A 113 -5.54 3.78 28.00
CA LEU A 113 -5.77 4.85 28.97
C LEU A 113 -7.22 4.85 29.48
N LEU A 114 -8.20 4.73 28.59
CA LEU A 114 -9.62 4.67 28.98
C LEU A 114 -9.92 3.46 29.88
N LEU A 115 -9.31 2.31 29.59
CA LEU A 115 -9.42 1.10 30.43
C LEU A 115 -8.80 1.32 31.81
N ALA A 116 -7.64 1.99 31.88
CA ALA A 116 -7.01 2.32 33.16
C ALA A 116 -7.89 3.24 34.01
N ILE A 117 -8.47 4.29 33.41
CA ILE A 117 -9.43 5.18 34.10
C ILE A 117 -10.66 4.39 34.56
N ASN A 118 -11.22 3.52 33.72
CA ASN A 118 -12.39 2.74 34.07
C ASN A 118 -12.12 1.81 35.27
N ASN A 119 -10.97 1.11 35.28
CA ASN A 119 -10.55 0.28 36.40
C ASN A 119 -10.39 1.10 37.69
N GLN A 120 -9.77 2.29 37.60
CA GLN A 120 -9.64 3.20 38.75
C GLN A 120 -11.02 3.64 39.29
N GLN A 121 -11.97 3.94 38.41
CA GLN A 121 -13.33 4.29 38.82
C GLN A 121 -14.02 3.13 39.54
N LEU A 122 -13.83 1.89 39.08
CA LEU A 122 -14.36 0.69 39.75
C LEU A 122 -13.78 0.50 41.15
N GLU A 123 -12.49 0.76 41.34
CA GLU A 123 -11.86 0.71 42.67
C GLU A 123 -12.47 1.74 43.62
N ILE A 124 -12.63 2.99 43.19
CA ILE A 124 -13.26 4.05 43.99
C ILE A 124 -14.69 3.65 44.38
N LEU A 125 -15.47 3.10 43.44
CA LEU A 125 -16.83 2.64 43.72
C LEU A 125 -16.86 1.49 44.75
N HIS A 126 -15.90 0.56 44.67
CA HIS A 126 -15.76 -0.50 45.66
C HIS A 126 -15.42 0.04 47.05
N ASP A 127 -14.51 1.02 47.15
CA ASP A 127 -14.14 1.61 48.42
C ASP A 127 -15.29 2.43 49.03
N LEU A 128 -16.00 3.23 48.23
CA LEU A 128 -17.20 3.95 48.69
C LEU A 128 -18.27 2.98 49.20
N ARG A 129 -18.51 1.87 48.49
CA ARG A 129 -19.45 0.84 48.93
C ARG A 129 -19.02 0.21 50.25
N ARG A 130 -17.73 -0.10 50.41
CA ARG A 130 -17.16 -0.64 51.65
C ARG A 130 -17.40 0.31 52.82
N LEU A 131 -17.09 1.59 52.65
CA LEU A 131 -17.34 2.62 53.66
C LEU A 131 -18.82 2.70 54.03
N ALA A 132 -19.72 2.75 53.04
CA ALA A 132 -21.16 2.79 53.28
C ALA A 132 -21.68 1.54 54.01
N THR A 133 -21.16 0.35 53.72
CA THR A 133 -21.51 -0.88 54.46
C THR A 133 -20.87 -0.96 55.85
N ALA A 134 -19.73 -0.32 56.08
CA ALA A 134 -19.10 -0.23 57.39
C ALA A 134 -19.79 0.82 58.29
N GLU A 135 -20.46 1.81 57.69
CA GLU A 135 -21.12 2.92 58.40
C GLU A 135 -22.63 2.69 58.67
N GLY A 136 -23.24 1.57 58.26
CA GLY A 136 -24.65 1.25 58.55
C GLY A 136 -24.84 -0.10 59.25
N PRO A 137 -25.82 -0.31 60.16
CA PRO A 137 -26.66 0.61 60.95
C PRO A 137 -26.29 0.50 62.45
N ASP A 138 -25.34 1.30 62.94
CA ASP A 138 -25.03 1.35 64.40
C ASP A 138 -25.00 2.81 64.91
N ARG A 139 -25.91 3.63 64.37
CA ARG A 139 -26.17 5.00 64.86
C ARG A 139 -27.41 5.12 65.76
N ASP A 140 -28.00 4.00 66.19
CA ASP A 140 -29.12 3.97 67.16
C ASP A 140 -28.79 3.25 68.48
N ARG A 141 -27.51 3.05 68.80
CA ARG A 141 -27.10 2.60 70.14
C ARG A 141 -26.53 3.78 70.93
N SER A 142 -27.42 4.59 71.48
CA SER A 142 -27.11 5.31 72.72
C SER A 142 -27.26 4.36 73.91
N PRO A 143 -26.18 4.07 74.67
CA PRO A 143 -26.28 3.41 75.96
C PRO A 143 -26.55 4.44 77.08
N GLY A 144 -27.71 4.33 77.71
CA GLY A 144 -28.00 4.77 79.10
C GLY A 144 -28.05 6.27 79.40
N THR A 145 -29.20 6.75 79.85
CA THR A 145 -29.49 7.14 81.26
C THR A 145 -31.00 7.25 81.45
#